data_AF-A0A061DDY7-F1
#
_entry.id   AF-A0A061DDY7-F1
#
_cell.length_a   1.000
_cell.length_b   1.000
_cell.length_c   1.000
_cell.angle_alpha   90.00
_cell.angle_beta   90.00
_cell.angle_gamma   90.00
#
_symmetry.space_group_name_H-M   'P 1'
#
loop_
_entity.id
_entity.type
_entity.pdbx_description
1 polymer ?
#
loop_
_entity_poly.entity_id
_entity_poly.type
_entity_poly.pdbx_seq_one_letter_code
_entity_poly.pdbx_strand_id
1 'polypeptide(L)'
;MTDNTVEIASQGNERPDWLVYPADSYRFREDSAPIGRGLLFKSSDEIVRKRIRAYNQKGLRITVCGVILCHRNGFPHIMLLTDSEGSCGLLGGKCRVFENPKEALRRKVARFISVARKGALQLDLRANAENVNVGEFLGEFWRQDYDSEVLPYLPIHVNRPRERILIYQVTLRDHCSIVAPSGLQIIPVPLHDFYLPEQGVAISALPHLLARFNMRLLGLQKVYTRIPVCTTLKPESVTMNTICLSSCGNGPDDTTLVCSPQAETWKTRLAVDAKSDFSLTDDCLDGKKRYKCLPYESSEIQCMDAAFATYPVGFSCFTSCGELKCPSDDFMKPSVSDDFKLADCKSSYRVRCRIHPNNENQQINVPDLTMELQLGGRSYLGKALRPAASQ
;
A
#
# COMPACT_ATOMS: atom_id res chain seq x y z
N MET A 1 -40.12 8.12 40.35
CA MET A 1 -38.86 7.35 40.30
C MET A 1 -38.78 6.74 38.93
N THR A 2 -38.11 7.43 38.01
CA THR A 2 -37.89 6.98 36.62
C THR A 2 -36.39 7.06 36.41
N ASP A 3 -35.77 5.89 36.35
CA ASP A 3 -34.35 5.70 36.12
C ASP A 3 -34.00 6.15 34.70
N ASN A 4 -33.28 7.26 34.58
CA ASN A 4 -32.63 7.68 33.35
C ASN A 4 -31.21 7.11 33.37
N THR A 5 -31.05 5.87 32.89
CA THR A 5 -29.74 5.33 32.60
C THR A 5 -29.25 5.95 31.29
N VAL A 6 -28.41 6.96 31.42
CA VAL A 6 -27.63 7.51 30.31
C VAL A 6 -26.69 6.41 29.85
N GLU A 7 -26.91 5.87 28.65
CA GLU A 7 -25.94 5.03 27.95
C GLU A 7 -24.70 5.88 27.65
N ILE A 8 -23.73 5.83 28.56
CA ILE A 8 -22.37 6.30 28.30
C ILE A 8 -21.77 5.28 27.33
N ALA A 9 -21.88 5.56 26.03
CA ALA A 9 -21.11 4.85 25.02
C ALA A 9 -19.63 4.98 25.36
N SER A 10 -19.03 3.89 25.83
CA SER A 10 -17.58 3.76 25.98
C SER A 10 -16.97 3.81 24.58
N GLN A 11 -16.67 5.00 24.07
CA GLN A 11 -15.77 5.13 22.94
C GLN A 11 -14.40 4.64 23.42
N GLY A 12 -14.07 3.41 23.03
CA GLY A 12 -12.74 2.83 23.22
C GLY A 12 -11.68 3.80 22.71
N ASN A 13 -10.60 3.91 23.47
CA ASN A 13 -9.47 4.81 23.24
C ASN A 13 -8.63 4.36 22.03
N GLU A 14 -9.27 4.18 20.87
CA GLU A 14 -8.62 3.71 19.64
C GLU A 14 -7.98 4.89 18.92
N ARG A 15 -6.71 4.71 18.51
CA ARG A 15 -5.97 5.72 17.76
C ARG A 15 -6.64 5.93 16.39
N PRO A 16 -6.86 7.18 15.95
CA PRO A 16 -7.45 7.44 14.64
C PRO A 16 -6.58 6.90 13.51
N ASP A 17 -7.22 6.24 12.54
CA ASP A 17 -6.56 5.72 11.34
C ASP A 17 -6.24 6.87 10.36
N TRP A 18 -5.01 6.88 9.83
CA TRP A 18 -4.59 7.77 8.74
C TRP A 18 -4.18 6.93 7.52
N LEU A 19 -4.96 7.04 6.45
CA LEU A 19 -4.66 6.40 5.16
C LEU A 19 -3.41 7.01 4.51
N VAL A 20 -2.44 6.17 4.18
CA VAL A 20 -1.18 6.58 3.54
C VAL A 20 -1.01 5.82 2.23
N TYR A 21 -0.96 6.55 1.12
CA TYR A 21 -0.79 5.94 -0.22
C TYR A 21 0.68 5.77 -0.61
N PRO A 22 1.01 4.86 -1.54
CA PRO A 22 2.37 4.72 -2.05
C PRO A 22 2.82 6.01 -2.74
N ALA A 23 4.09 6.37 -2.61
CA ALA A 23 4.64 7.56 -3.29
C ALA A 23 4.43 7.50 -4.80
N ASP A 24 4.53 6.30 -5.39
CA ASP A 24 4.36 6.05 -6.83
C ASP A 24 2.92 6.20 -7.31
N SER A 25 1.95 6.29 -6.38
CA SER A 25 0.57 6.67 -6.73
C SER A 25 0.47 8.14 -7.13
N TYR A 26 1.45 8.97 -6.77
CA TYR A 26 1.49 10.39 -7.12
C TYR A 26 2.48 10.63 -8.26
N ARG A 27 2.15 11.57 -9.16
CA ARG A 27 3.06 12.01 -10.23
C ARG A 27 3.62 13.38 -9.90
N PHE A 28 4.91 13.44 -9.57
CA PHE A 28 5.61 14.70 -9.37
C PHE A 28 5.97 15.29 -10.73
N ARG A 29 5.54 16.53 -11.00
CA ARG A 29 5.88 17.27 -12.22
C ARG A 29 6.82 18.42 -11.90
N GLU A 30 7.76 18.64 -12.80
CA GLU A 30 8.73 19.75 -12.77
C GLU A 30 8.16 21.04 -13.36
N ASP A 31 6.97 20.98 -13.98
CA ASP A 31 6.25 22.17 -14.43
C ASP A 31 6.04 23.14 -13.26
N SER A 32 6.33 24.43 -13.44
CA SER A 32 6.14 25.39 -12.35
C SER A 32 4.64 25.63 -12.08
N ALA A 33 4.21 25.38 -10.83
CA ALA A 33 2.86 25.72 -10.40
C ALA A 33 2.62 27.24 -10.56
N PRO A 34 1.63 27.68 -11.36
CA PRO A 34 1.56 29.09 -11.77
C PRO A 34 1.19 30.06 -10.63
N ILE A 35 0.60 29.59 -9.52
CA ILE A 35 -0.10 30.45 -8.54
C ILE A 35 0.27 30.16 -7.05
N GLY A 36 1.15 29.19 -6.78
CA GLY A 36 1.51 28.78 -5.41
C GLY A 36 3.00 28.91 -5.11
N ARG A 37 3.38 29.47 -3.95
CA ARG A 37 4.78 29.45 -3.43
C ARG A 37 5.00 28.48 -2.25
N GLY A 38 3.93 27.86 -1.76
CA GLY A 38 3.94 27.09 -0.50
C GLY A 38 4.34 27.94 0.71
N LEU A 39 4.84 27.28 1.76
CA LEU A 39 5.48 27.93 2.90
C LEU A 39 6.83 27.25 3.17
N LEU A 40 7.92 27.98 2.99
CA LEU A 40 9.22 27.62 3.57
C LEU A 40 9.34 28.21 4.98
N PHE A 41 9.96 27.47 5.90
CA PHE A 41 10.16 27.92 7.28
C PHE A 41 11.32 28.90 7.41
N LYS A 42 12.31 28.84 6.52
CA LYS A 42 13.28 29.92 6.30
C LYS A 42 12.77 30.81 5.18
N SER A 43 12.89 32.13 5.33
CA SER A 43 12.34 33.12 4.38
C SER A 43 13.45 34.00 3.85
N SER A 44 13.45 34.27 2.55
CA SER A 44 14.39 35.26 1.98
C SER A 44 14.06 36.69 2.42
N ASP A 45 15.06 37.57 2.37
CA ASP A 45 14.95 38.99 2.71
C ASP A 45 13.77 39.70 2.02
N GLU A 46 13.52 39.37 0.75
CA GLU A 46 12.43 39.95 -0.02
C GLU A 46 11.06 39.61 0.60
N ILE A 47 10.90 38.36 1.04
CA ILE A 47 9.69 37.87 1.70
C ILE A 47 9.56 38.51 3.08
N VAL A 48 10.65 38.61 3.84
CA VAL A 48 10.70 39.27 5.15
C VAL A 48 10.21 40.72 5.05
N ARG A 49 10.73 41.52 4.10
CA ARG A 49 10.29 42.91 3.89
C ARG A 49 8.80 43.03 3.55
N LYS A 50 8.25 42.07 2.78
CA LYS A 50 6.80 42.02 2.50
C LYS A 50 5.99 41.68 3.76
N ARG A 51 6.49 40.78 4.61
CA ARG A 51 5.84 40.40 5.88
C ARG A 51 5.83 41.56 6.88
N ILE A 52 6.92 42.32 6.99
CA ILE A 52 7.01 43.53 7.85
C ILE A 52 5.91 44.53 7.48
N ARG A 53 5.83 44.90 6.20
CA ARG A 53 4.80 45.84 5.70
C ARG A 53 3.38 45.34 5.98
N ALA A 54 3.14 44.06 5.75
CA ALA A 54 1.82 43.47 5.99
C ALA A 54 1.45 43.42 7.48
N TYR A 55 2.41 43.17 8.37
CA TYR A 55 2.20 43.13 9.80
C TYR A 55 1.89 44.53 10.36
N ASN A 56 2.60 45.57 9.91
CA ASN A 56 2.32 46.94 10.32
C ASN A 56 0.90 47.41 9.93
N GLN A 57 0.31 46.84 8.89
CA GLN A 57 -1.05 47.17 8.45
C GLN A 57 -2.13 46.28 9.06
N LYS A 58 -1.87 44.99 9.26
CA LYS A 58 -2.90 43.97 9.54
C LYS A 58 -2.62 43.12 10.79
N GLY A 59 -1.47 43.34 11.44
CA GLY A 59 -1.04 42.57 12.61
C GLY A 59 -0.62 41.14 12.28
N LEU A 60 -0.89 40.25 13.24
CA LEU A 60 -0.49 38.84 13.23
C LEU A 60 -0.87 38.14 11.91
N ARG A 61 0.10 37.45 11.31
CA ARG A 61 -0.14 36.59 10.15
C ARG A 61 -0.62 35.22 10.62
N ILE A 62 -1.75 34.76 10.08
CA ILE A 62 -2.21 33.38 10.22
C ILE A 62 -1.87 32.62 8.95
N THR A 63 -1.21 31.48 9.10
CA THR A 63 -0.85 30.57 8.01
C THR A 63 -1.43 29.19 8.31
N VAL A 64 -1.93 28.50 7.29
CA VAL A 64 -2.40 27.12 7.39
C VAL A 64 -1.52 26.24 6.52
N CYS A 65 -1.08 25.11 7.07
CA CYS A 65 -0.20 24.15 6.42
C CYS A 65 -0.75 22.73 6.57
N GLY A 66 -0.51 21.91 5.55
CA GLY A 66 -0.90 20.52 5.51
C GLY A 66 0.31 19.60 5.63
N VAL A 67 0.21 18.61 6.52
CA VAL A 67 1.09 17.44 6.52
C VAL A 67 0.46 16.38 5.62
N ILE A 68 1.18 16.00 4.56
CA ILE A 68 0.74 15.00 3.58
C ILE A 68 1.68 13.81 3.72
N LEU A 69 1.10 12.64 3.97
CA LEU A 69 1.83 11.39 4.09
C LEU A 69 1.79 10.60 2.79
N CYS A 70 2.90 9.94 2.49
CA CYS A 70 2.99 8.84 1.55
C CYS A 70 3.90 7.76 2.14
N HIS A 71 4.05 6.63 1.46
CA HIS A 71 5.06 5.65 1.83
C HIS A 71 5.85 5.16 0.63
N ARG A 72 7.10 4.77 0.87
CA ARG A 72 7.90 4.01 -0.07
C ARG A 72 8.23 2.69 0.60
N ASN A 73 7.86 1.58 -0.02
CA ASN A 73 8.18 0.22 0.48
C ASN A 73 7.77 -0.04 1.94
N GLY A 74 6.63 0.51 2.37
CA GLY A 74 6.14 0.38 3.75
C GLY A 74 6.72 1.39 4.75
N PHE A 75 7.67 2.24 4.33
CA PHE A 75 8.22 3.28 5.19
C PHE A 75 7.44 4.59 5.01
N PRO A 76 6.87 5.17 6.08
CA PRO A 76 6.15 6.43 6.00
C PRO A 76 7.09 7.61 5.72
N HIS A 77 6.65 8.49 4.84
CA HIS A 77 7.33 9.70 4.42
C HIS A 77 6.37 10.89 4.52
N ILE A 78 6.89 12.05 4.90
CA ILE A 78 6.18 13.33 4.84
C ILE A 78 6.62 14.06 3.58
N MET A 79 5.67 14.58 2.81
CA MET A 79 5.99 15.43 1.66
C MET A 79 6.40 16.84 2.14
N LEU A 80 7.64 17.21 1.86
CA LEU A 80 8.18 18.55 2.14
C LEU A 80 8.39 19.33 0.85
N LEU A 81 8.27 20.65 0.99
CA LEU A 81 8.71 21.61 -0.02
C LEU A 81 10.14 22.02 0.30
N THR A 82 11.06 21.93 -0.65
CA THR A 82 12.47 22.30 -0.48
C THR A 82 12.93 23.28 -1.56
N ASP A 83 13.89 24.15 -1.22
CA ASP A 83 14.64 24.94 -2.20
C ASP A 83 16.05 24.37 -2.43
N SER A 84 16.80 25.01 -3.33
CA SER A 84 18.19 24.65 -3.63
C SER A 84 19.17 24.97 -2.50
N GLU A 85 18.77 25.79 -1.52
CA GLU A 85 19.60 26.23 -0.39
C GLU A 85 19.37 25.35 0.85
N GLY A 86 18.54 24.31 0.74
CA GLY A 86 18.24 23.38 1.83
C GLY A 86 17.15 23.86 2.79
N SER A 87 16.49 24.99 2.52
CA SER A 87 15.32 25.41 3.28
C SER A 87 14.14 24.50 2.97
N CYS A 88 13.47 24.06 4.01
CA CYS A 88 12.30 23.19 3.89
C CYS A 88 11.04 23.82 4.49
N GLY A 89 9.89 23.25 4.12
CA GLY A 89 8.60 23.64 4.65
C GLY A 89 7.47 22.78 4.10
N LEU A 90 6.24 23.31 4.15
CA LEU A 90 5.01 22.56 3.91
C LEU A 90 4.12 23.22 2.87
N LEU A 91 3.23 22.42 2.26
CA LEU A 91 2.18 22.93 1.40
C LEU A 91 1.12 23.67 2.22
N GLY A 92 0.72 24.85 1.75
CA GLY A 92 -0.20 25.70 2.48
C GLY A 92 -0.16 27.16 2.06
N GLY A 93 -0.48 28.04 3.00
CA GLY A 93 -0.32 29.48 2.83
C GLY A 93 -1.16 30.32 3.78
N LYS A 94 -1.14 31.64 3.55
CA LYS A 94 -1.84 32.62 4.39
C LYS A 94 -3.35 32.38 4.43
N CYS A 95 -3.91 32.34 5.64
CA CYS A 95 -5.33 32.31 5.94
C CYS A 95 -5.82 33.71 6.34
N ARG A 96 -7.02 34.11 5.92
CA ARG A 96 -7.66 35.34 6.43
C ARG A 96 -8.30 35.07 7.80
N VAL A 97 -8.44 36.11 8.62
CA VAL A 97 -8.95 35.98 10.01
C VAL A 97 -10.36 35.41 10.08
N PHE A 98 -11.23 35.79 9.13
CA PHE A 98 -12.64 35.36 9.07
C PHE A 98 -12.87 34.12 8.19
N GLU A 99 -11.80 33.53 7.65
CA GLU A 99 -11.88 32.40 6.73
C GLU A 99 -11.72 31.09 7.52
N ASN A 100 -12.53 30.07 7.22
CA ASN A 100 -12.38 28.76 7.84
C ASN A 100 -10.99 28.17 7.49
N PRO A 101 -10.14 27.83 8.48
CA PRO A 101 -8.79 27.35 8.24
C PRO A 101 -8.70 26.09 7.37
N LYS A 102 -9.65 25.14 7.51
CA LYS A 102 -9.66 23.91 6.71
C LYS A 102 -9.99 24.19 5.25
N GLU A 103 -11.00 25.03 4.99
CA GLU A 103 -11.36 25.44 3.62
C GLU A 103 -10.28 26.30 2.97
N ALA A 104 -9.65 27.17 3.75
CA ALA A 104 -8.46 27.91 3.34
C ALA A 104 -7.37 26.94 2.88
N LEU A 105 -7.01 25.98 3.73
CA LEU A 105 -5.96 25.02 3.45
C LEU A 105 -6.28 24.15 2.23
N ARG A 106 -7.51 23.62 2.13
CA ARG A 106 -7.97 22.83 0.98
C ARG A 106 -7.71 23.58 -0.32
N ARG A 107 -8.13 24.85 -0.40
CA ARG A 107 -7.89 25.73 -1.55
C ARG A 107 -6.40 26.02 -1.77
N LYS A 108 -5.60 26.19 -0.71
CA LYS A 108 -4.16 26.46 -0.85
C LYS A 108 -3.42 25.26 -1.44
N VAL A 109 -3.71 24.05 -0.95
CA VAL A 109 -3.11 22.78 -1.41
C VAL A 109 -3.57 22.43 -2.83
N ALA A 110 -4.83 22.67 -3.17
CA ALA A 110 -5.38 22.43 -4.51
C ALA A 110 -4.64 23.16 -5.65
N ARG A 111 -3.86 24.22 -5.34
CA ARG A 111 -3.02 24.93 -6.32
C ARG A 111 -1.78 24.15 -6.76
N PHE A 112 -1.38 23.14 -5.98
CA PHE A 112 -0.24 22.26 -6.29
C PHE A 112 -0.71 20.91 -6.83
N ILE A 113 -2.01 20.71 -7.01
CA ILE A 113 -2.57 19.45 -7.51
C ILE A 113 -3.11 19.70 -8.90
N SER A 114 -2.89 18.74 -9.80
CA SER A 114 -3.46 18.70 -11.13
C SER A 114 -4.00 17.31 -11.40
N VAL A 115 -5.24 17.23 -11.89
CA VAL A 115 -5.83 15.99 -12.39
C VAL A 115 -5.61 15.95 -13.89
N ALA A 116 -4.91 14.92 -14.37
CA ALA A 116 -4.67 14.75 -15.80
C ALA A 116 -6.00 14.49 -16.53
N ARG A 117 -6.58 15.52 -17.15
CA ARG A 117 -7.56 15.35 -18.23
C ARG A 117 -6.82 15.44 -19.56
N LYS A 118 -7.13 14.51 -20.48
CA LYS A 118 -6.51 14.39 -21.81
C LYS A 118 -6.31 15.78 -22.47
N GLY A 119 -5.06 16.18 -22.66
CA GLY A 119 -4.66 17.19 -23.65
C GLY A 119 -4.67 18.67 -23.24
N ALA A 120 -5.13 19.08 -22.05
CA ALA A 120 -5.05 20.50 -21.65
C ALA A 120 -4.91 20.69 -20.13
N LEU A 121 -3.94 21.50 -19.72
CA LEU A 121 -3.70 21.90 -18.33
C LEU A 121 -4.68 23.02 -17.95
N GLN A 122 -5.95 22.70 -17.70
CA GLN A 122 -6.85 23.66 -17.08
C GLN A 122 -6.72 23.55 -15.57
N LEU A 123 -6.26 24.62 -14.91
CA LEU A 123 -6.21 24.72 -13.45
C LEU A 123 -7.63 24.87 -12.90
N ASP A 124 -8.40 23.78 -12.92
CA ASP A 124 -9.71 23.74 -12.28
C ASP A 124 -9.52 23.57 -10.77
N LEU A 125 -9.34 24.69 -10.08
CA LEU A 125 -9.14 24.73 -8.63
C LEU A 125 -10.30 24.06 -7.86
N ARG A 126 -11.51 24.05 -8.43
CA ARG A 126 -12.66 23.40 -7.80
C ARG A 126 -12.52 21.89 -7.89
N ALA A 127 -12.26 21.36 -9.08
CA ALA A 127 -12.01 19.93 -9.25
C ALA A 127 -10.77 19.47 -8.46
N ASN A 128 -9.70 20.28 -8.42
CA ASN A 128 -8.50 19.95 -7.66
C ASN A 128 -8.77 19.93 -6.14
N ALA A 129 -9.62 20.82 -5.64
CA ALA A 129 -9.98 20.87 -4.22
C ALA A 129 -10.75 19.62 -3.76
N GLU A 130 -11.51 18.96 -4.64
CA GLU A 130 -12.20 17.70 -4.33
C GLU A 130 -11.24 16.54 -4.07
N ASN A 131 -10.00 16.63 -4.59
CA ASN A 131 -8.94 15.67 -4.36
C ASN A 131 -8.15 15.91 -3.07
N VAL A 132 -8.45 17.00 -2.35
CA VAL A 132 -7.80 17.37 -1.08
C VAL A 132 -8.77 17.16 0.07
N ASN A 133 -8.51 16.13 0.88
CA ASN A 133 -9.20 15.94 2.14
C ASN A 133 -8.38 16.56 3.27
N VAL A 134 -8.95 17.54 3.97
CA VAL A 134 -8.33 18.17 5.16
C VAL A 134 -8.95 17.56 6.40
N GLY A 135 -8.15 16.80 7.15
CA GLY A 135 -8.56 16.07 8.34
C GLY A 135 -8.47 16.91 9.61
N GLU A 136 -7.89 16.32 10.66
CA GLU A 136 -7.78 16.91 11.99
C GLU A 136 -6.73 18.02 12.08
N PHE A 137 -6.87 18.85 13.12
CA PHE A 137 -5.83 19.76 13.56
C PHE A 137 -4.72 18.96 14.28
N LEU A 138 -3.46 19.21 13.91
CA LEU A 138 -2.31 18.49 14.47
C LEU A 138 -1.59 19.30 15.54
N GLY A 139 -1.55 20.62 15.38
CA GLY A 139 -0.84 21.50 16.30
C GLY A 139 -0.60 22.88 15.70
N GLU A 140 0.00 23.76 16.49
CA GLU A 140 0.34 25.11 16.07
C GLU A 140 1.81 25.40 16.29
N PHE A 141 2.42 26.04 15.29
CA PHE A 141 3.78 26.56 15.36
C PHE A 141 3.75 28.08 15.33
N TRP A 142 4.80 28.68 15.86
CA TRP A 142 4.89 30.11 16.07
C TRP A 142 6.21 30.66 15.54
N ARG A 143 6.14 31.86 14.96
CA ARG A 143 7.31 32.66 14.61
C ARG A 143 7.31 33.93 15.45
N GLN A 144 8.32 34.05 16.31
CA GLN A 144 8.46 35.20 17.21
C GLN A 144 8.82 36.49 16.47
N ASP A 145 9.74 36.43 15.51
CA ASP A 145 10.18 37.57 14.71
C ASP A 145 10.36 37.21 13.23
N TYR A 146 10.48 38.20 12.34
CA TYR A 146 10.33 37.94 10.90
C TYR A 146 11.33 36.94 10.30
N ASP A 147 12.54 36.88 10.85
CA ASP A 147 13.62 35.97 10.44
C ASP A 147 13.98 34.94 11.52
N SER A 148 13.17 34.87 12.59
CA SER A 148 13.41 33.87 13.63
C SER A 148 13.04 32.48 13.13
N GLU A 149 13.63 31.45 13.73
CA GLU A 149 13.18 30.08 13.57
C GLU A 149 11.68 29.93 13.95
N VAL A 150 11.03 28.95 13.32
CA VAL A 150 9.67 28.55 13.67
C VAL A 150 9.75 27.52 14.80
N LEU A 151 8.95 27.71 15.84
CA LEU A 151 8.96 26.87 17.04
C LEU A 151 7.60 26.21 17.26
N PRO A 152 7.53 24.99 17.82
CA PRO A 152 6.28 24.28 18.10
C PRO A 152 5.57 24.77 19.38
N TYR A 153 5.94 25.96 19.87
CA TYR A 153 5.35 26.62 21.02
C TYR A 153 5.56 28.14 20.88
N LEU A 154 4.76 28.93 21.59
CA LEU A 154 5.00 30.36 21.72
C LEU A 154 6.03 30.60 22.84
N PRO A 155 7.21 31.20 22.57
CA PRO A 155 8.22 31.41 23.60
C PRO A 155 7.74 32.36 24.71
N ILE A 156 8.33 32.19 25.90
CA ILE A 156 8.05 33.05 27.06
C ILE A 156 8.39 34.52 26.76
N HIS A 157 7.60 35.44 27.32
CA HIS A 157 7.75 36.89 27.16
C HIS A 157 7.50 37.45 25.73
N VAL A 158 7.06 36.63 24.78
CA VAL A 158 6.70 37.08 23.43
C VAL A 158 5.23 37.53 23.39
N ASN A 159 5.00 38.85 23.50
CA ASN A 159 3.64 39.40 23.51
C ASN A 159 3.08 39.73 22.12
N ARG A 160 3.94 39.81 21.09
CA ARG A 160 3.57 40.22 19.72
C ARG A 160 4.23 39.33 18.66
N PRO A 161 3.87 38.03 18.57
CA PRO A 161 4.42 37.14 17.55
C PRO A 161 4.07 37.62 16.13
N ARG A 162 4.91 37.27 15.15
CA ARG A 162 4.71 37.70 13.75
C ARG A 162 3.84 36.76 12.95
N GLU A 163 3.91 35.46 13.25
CA GLU A 163 3.18 34.44 12.51
C GLU A 163 2.71 33.31 13.42
N ARG A 164 1.44 32.92 13.28
CA ARG A 164 0.85 31.69 13.82
C ARG A 164 0.60 30.74 12.65
N ILE A 165 1.13 29.52 12.74
CA ILE A 165 1.08 28.52 11.68
C ILE A 165 0.26 27.33 12.21
N LEU A 166 -0.90 27.10 11.63
CA LEU A 166 -1.80 26.00 11.98
C LEU A 166 -1.47 24.78 11.10
N ILE A 167 -1.18 23.65 11.72
CA ILE A 167 -0.82 22.41 11.06
C ILE A 167 -2.04 21.47 11.04
N TYR A 168 -2.38 20.95 9.87
CA TYR A 168 -3.50 20.03 9.68
C TYR A 168 -3.07 18.76 8.97
N GLN A 169 -3.81 17.70 9.24
CA GLN A 169 -3.78 16.46 8.47
C GLN A 169 -4.31 16.73 7.05
N VAL A 170 -3.58 16.28 6.03
CA VAL A 170 -4.06 16.32 4.64
C VAL A 170 -3.85 14.97 3.98
N THR A 171 -4.92 14.44 3.41
CA THR A 171 -4.90 13.23 2.59
C THR A 171 -5.29 13.60 1.17
N LEU A 172 -4.42 13.23 0.21
CA LEU A 172 -4.70 13.39 -1.21
C LEU A 172 -5.38 12.12 -1.74
N ARG A 173 -6.21 12.26 -2.78
CA ARG A 173 -6.69 11.08 -3.52
C ARG A 173 -5.56 10.43 -4.31
N ASP A 174 -5.73 9.17 -4.63
CA ASP A 174 -4.82 8.40 -5.47
C ASP A 174 -4.68 9.02 -6.87
N HIS A 175 -3.57 8.73 -7.54
CA HIS A 175 -3.32 9.10 -8.94
C HIS A 175 -3.33 10.60 -9.26
N CYS A 176 -3.18 11.46 -8.24
CA CYS A 176 -3.03 12.90 -8.42
C CYS A 176 -1.64 13.27 -8.95
N SER A 177 -1.57 14.26 -9.85
CA SER A 177 -0.29 14.90 -10.19
C SER A 177 -0.03 16.05 -9.22
N ILE A 178 1.17 16.11 -8.66
CA ILE A 178 1.62 17.16 -7.75
C ILE A 178 2.65 18.01 -8.48
N VAL A 179 2.45 19.33 -8.43
CA VAL A 179 3.20 20.32 -9.20
C VAL A 179 3.90 21.26 -8.23
N ALA A 180 5.23 21.29 -8.29
CA ALA A 180 6.03 22.14 -7.43
C ALA A 180 6.06 23.59 -7.94
N PRO A 181 6.18 24.60 -7.06
CA PRO A 181 6.46 25.98 -7.47
C PRO A 181 7.77 26.14 -8.21
N SER A 182 7.89 27.20 -9.02
CA SER A 182 9.16 27.58 -9.64
C SER A 182 10.27 27.75 -8.60
N GLY A 183 11.40 27.06 -8.80
CA GLY A 183 12.58 27.13 -7.91
C GLY A 183 12.46 26.27 -6.65
N LEU A 184 11.38 25.50 -6.49
CA LEU A 184 11.19 24.59 -5.36
C LEU A 184 10.93 23.17 -5.85
N GLN A 185 11.19 22.20 -5.00
CA GLN A 185 10.89 20.80 -5.22
C GLN A 185 9.96 20.26 -4.13
N ILE A 186 9.13 19.29 -4.48
CA ILE A 186 8.33 18.55 -3.50
C ILE A 186 8.94 17.17 -3.37
N ILE A 187 9.53 16.89 -2.21
CA ILE A 187 10.23 15.64 -1.94
C ILE A 187 9.56 14.88 -0.79
N PRO A 188 9.33 13.56 -0.92
CA PRO A 188 8.95 12.74 0.21
C PRO A 188 10.19 12.44 1.07
N VAL A 189 10.17 12.86 2.33
CA VAL A 189 11.25 12.64 3.30
C VAL A 189 10.83 11.56 4.31
N PRO A 190 11.63 10.50 4.54
CA PRO A 190 11.29 9.46 5.49
C PRO A 190 11.35 9.98 6.94
N LEU A 191 10.53 9.43 7.83
CA LEU A 191 10.43 9.94 9.22
C LEU A 191 11.76 9.93 10.00
N HIS A 192 12.71 9.03 9.69
CA HIS A 192 14.00 8.97 10.38
C HIS A 192 14.96 10.11 9.99
N ASP A 193 14.76 10.76 8.84
CA ASP A 193 15.60 11.87 8.36
C ASP A 193 15.17 13.23 8.94
N PHE A 194 14.13 13.29 9.78
CA PHE A 194 13.60 14.54 10.36
C PHE A 194 14.42 15.10 11.52
N TYR A 195 15.42 14.35 11.99
CA TYR A 195 16.21 14.69 13.18
C TYR A 195 17.59 15.27 12.82
N LEU A 196 17.78 15.66 11.55
CA LEU A 196 19.01 16.30 11.11
C LEU A 196 19.08 17.73 11.64
N PRO A 197 20.26 18.19 12.14
CA PRO A 197 20.41 19.52 12.73
C PRO A 197 20.00 20.70 11.82
N GLU A 198 20.05 20.50 10.50
CA GLU A 198 19.88 21.56 9.49
C GLU A 198 18.41 21.95 9.25
N GLN A 199 17.46 21.07 9.62
CA GLN A 199 16.03 21.19 9.27
C GLN A 199 15.23 22.09 10.23
N GLY A 200 15.78 22.39 11.40
CA GLY A 200 15.16 23.26 12.41
C GLY A 200 14.06 22.58 13.23
N VAL A 201 13.80 23.14 14.41
CA VAL A 201 12.99 22.55 15.48
C VAL A 201 11.56 22.24 15.03
N ALA A 202 10.94 23.12 14.23
CA ALA A 202 9.58 22.90 13.75
C ALA A 202 9.46 21.70 12.79
N ILE A 203 10.44 21.46 11.93
CA ILE A 203 10.42 20.31 11.01
C ILE A 203 10.64 19.04 11.81
N SER A 204 11.62 19.02 12.71
CA SER A 204 11.88 17.88 13.60
C SER A 204 10.72 17.56 14.56
N ALA A 205 9.82 18.51 14.81
CA ALA A 205 8.60 18.27 15.59
C ALA A 205 7.52 17.49 14.82
N LEU A 206 7.53 17.49 13.48
CA LEU A 206 6.46 16.89 12.67
C LEU A 206 6.25 15.38 12.93
N PRO A 207 7.28 14.51 12.99
CA PRO A 207 7.07 13.10 13.30
C PRO A 207 6.36 12.86 14.63
N HIS A 208 6.60 13.70 15.64
CA HIS A 208 5.97 13.57 16.95
C HIS A 208 4.46 13.84 16.89
N LEU A 209 4.01 14.74 16.01
CA LEU A 209 2.57 14.99 15.79
C LEU A 209 1.85 13.77 15.19
N LEU A 210 2.59 12.87 14.54
CA LEU A 210 2.04 11.67 13.89
C LEU A 210 1.89 10.49 14.85
N ALA A 211 2.60 10.48 15.98
CA ALA A 211 2.65 9.33 16.90
C ALA A 211 1.28 8.91 17.48
N ARG A 212 0.30 9.82 17.46
CA ARG A 212 -1.07 9.56 17.91
C ARG A 212 -1.96 8.81 16.90
N PHE A 213 -1.52 8.66 15.65
CA PHE A 213 -2.30 8.03 14.59
C PHE A 213 -1.88 6.58 14.35
N ASN A 214 -2.81 5.77 13.85
CA ASN A 214 -2.52 4.48 13.26
C ASN A 214 -2.38 4.63 11.74
N MET A 215 -1.18 4.42 11.19
CA MET A 215 -0.93 4.61 9.76
C MET A 215 -1.37 3.36 8.98
N ARG A 216 -2.43 3.49 8.17
CA ARG A 216 -2.91 2.45 7.27
C ARG A 216 -2.26 2.63 5.90
N LEU A 217 -1.20 1.86 5.66
CA LEU A 217 -0.44 1.89 4.42
C LEU A 217 -1.22 1.14 3.32
N LEU A 218 -1.67 1.88 2.31
CA LEU A 218 -2.48 1.36 1.19
C LEU A 218 -1.58 0.97 0.02
N GLY A 219 -2.02 0.06 -0.86
CA GLY A 219 -1.21 -0.30 -2.03
C GLY A 219 0.12 -1.00 -1.70
N LEU A 220 0.37 -1.31 -0.43
CA LEU A 220 1.21 -2.44 -0.06
C LEU A 220 0.47 -3.70 -0.51
N GLN A 221 0.59 -4.07 -1.79
CA GLN A 221 0.64 -5.49 -2.10
C GLN A 221 1.81 -6.01 -1.27
N LYS A 222 1.49 -6.61 -0.10
CA LYS A 222 2.41 -7.03 0.96
C LYS A 222 3.87 -6.95 0.52
N VAL A 223 4.56 -5.88 0.95
CA VAL A 223 5.98 -5.70 0.70
C VAL A 223 6.71 -6.81 1.45
N TYR A 224 6.83 -7.97 0.82
CA TYR A 224 7.86 -8.92 1.13
C TYR A 224 9.14 -8.26 0.64
N THR A 225 9.93 -7.70 1.56
CA THR A 225 11.22 -7.05 1.30
C THR A 225 12.22 -7.95 0.55
N ARG A 226 11.92 -9.24 0.45
CA ARG A 226 12.28 -10.17 -0.62
C ARG A 226 11.12 -11.14 -0.75
N ILE A 227 10.62 -11.40 -1.96
CA ILE A 227 9.73 -12.56 -2.15
C ILE A 227 10.59 -13.81 -1.87
N PRO A 228 10.30 -14.59 -0.82
CA PRO A 228 11.13 -15.74 -0.48
C PRO A 228 10.98 -16.81 -1.57
N VAL A 229 12.04 -17.58 -1.80
CA VAL A 229 11.92 -18.82 -2.57
C VAL A 229 11.01 -19.77 -1.80
N CYS A 230 10.07 -20.45 -2.47
CA CYS A 230 9.11 -21.31 -1.79
C CYS A 230 9.78 -22.38 -0.90
N THR A 231 11.01 -22.81 -1.22
CA THR A 231 11.79 -23.76 -0.40
C THR A 231 12.16 -23.26 0.99
N THR A 232 12.14 -21.94 1.24
CA THR A 232 12.46 -21.38 2.56
C THR A 232 11.23 -21.20 3.44
N LEU A 233 10.02 -21.43 2.89
CA LEU A 233 8.77 -21.29 3.63
C LEU A 233 8.43 -22.57 4.39
N LYS A 234 7.88 -22.39 5.59
CA LYS A 234 7.23 -23.47 6.34
C LYS A 234 5.77 -23.59 5.88
N PRO A 235 5.21 -24.80 5.74
CA PRO A 235 3.83 -24.99 5.27
C PRO A 235 2.81 -24.23 6.11
N GLU A 236 2.98 -24.19 7.44
CA GLU A 236 2.11 -23.48 8.38
C GLU A 236 2.07 -21.94 8.16
N SER A 237 3.06 -21.40 7.45
CA SER A 237 3.15 -19.96 7.14
C SER A 237 2.47 -19.57 5.82
N VAL A 238 1.95 -20.55 5.06
CA VAL A 238 1.32 -20.30 3.75
C VAL A 238 -0.19 -20.09 3.92
N THR A 239 -0.67 -18.96 3.39
CA THR A 239 -2.07 -18.53 3.37
C THR A 239 -2.48 -18.22 1.93
N MET A 240 -3.77 -18.04 1.64
CA MET A 240 -4.25 -17.63 0.30
C MET A 240 -3.69 -16.30 -0.20
N ASN A 241 -3.07 -15.52 0.69
CA ASN A 241 -2.44 -14.24 0.37
C ASN A 241 -0.91 -14.30 0.41
N THR A 242 -0.31 -15.49 0.45
CA THR A 242 1.14 -15.68 0.46
C THR A 242 1.67 -15.70 -0.97
N ILE A 243 2.83 -15.09 -1.22
CA ILE A 243 3.51 -15.11 -2.52
C ILE A 243 4.94 -15.61 -2.29
N CYS A 244 5.41 -16.56 -3.10
CA CYS A 244 6.78 -17.06 -3.08
C CYS A 244 7.33 -17.26 -4.50
N LEU A 245 8.63 -17.52 -4.64
CA LEU A 245 9.29 -17.73 -5.94
C LEU A 245 9.52 -19.22 -6.25
N SER A 246 9.29 -19.58 -7.51
CA SER A 246 9.56 -20.91 -8.08
C SER A 246 11.05 -21.26 -8.12
N SER A 247 11.36 -22.49 -8.56
CA SER A 247 12.69 -22.83 -9.10
C SER A 247 13.09 -21.94 -10.29
N CYS A 248 14.38 -21.96 -10.65
CA CYS A 248 14.89 -21.25 -11.83
C CYS A 248 14.48 -21.97 -13.12
N GLY A 249 13.91 -21.26 -14.09
CA GLY A 249 13.54 -21.79 -15.41
C GLY A 249 13.77 -20.78 -16.54
N ASN A 250 13.56 -21.20 -17.78
CA ASN A 250 13.84 -20.37 -18.97
C ASN A 250 12.66 -19.48 -19.37
N GLY A 251 11.43 -19.88 -19.02
CA GLY A 251 10.19 -19.20 -19.40
C GLY A 251 9.04 -19.59 -18.48
N PRO A 252 7.93 -18.83 -18.47
CA PRO A 252 6.79 -19.09 -17.58
C PRO A 252 6.10 -20.43 -17.85
N ASP A 253 6.19 -20.96 -19.08
CA ASP A 253 5.60 -22.24 -19.51
C ASP A 253 6.61 -23.41 -19.46
N ASP A 254 7.78 -23.20 -18.88
CA ASP A 254 8.81 -24.23 -18.75
C ASP A 254 8.34 -25.31 -17.75
N THR A 255 8.22 -26.55 -18.22
CA THR A 255 7.79 -27.70 -17.41
C THR A 255 8.73 -28.02 -16.25
N THR A 256 9.91 -27.41 -16.21
CA THR A 256 10.89 -27.54 -15.11
C THR A 256 10.66 -26.55 -13.97
N LEU A 257 9.74 -25.58 -14.13
CA LEU A 257 9.35 -24.67 -13.06
C LEU A 257 8.48 -25.39 -12.04
N VAL A 258 8.96 -25.44 -10.80
CA VAL A 258 8.27 -26.08 -9.70
C VAL A 258 8.14 -25.09 -8.54
N CYS A 259 6.92 -24.93 -8.05
CA CYS A 259 6.66 -24.33 -6.75
C CYS A 259 6.94 -25.38 -5.68
N SER A 260 7.80 -25.05 -4.71
CA SER A 260 8.26 -26.04 -3.72
C SER A 260 7.07 -26.68 -3.00
N PRO A 261 6.88 -28.01 -3.12
CA PRO A 261 5.78 -28.68 -2.46
C PRO A 261 5.87 -28.61 -0.93
N GLN A 262 7.07 -28.37 -0.38
CA GLN A 262 7.28 -28.27 1.06
C GLN A 262 6.58 -27.05 1.69
N ALA A 263 6.22 -26.05 0.89
CA ALA A 263 5.44 -24.90 1.34
C ALA A 263 3.91 -25.16 1.27
N GLU A 264 3.48 -26.28 0.68
CA GLU A 264 2.06 -26.61 0.51
C GLU A 264 1.49 -27.33 1.74
N THR A 265 0.20 -27.17 1.95
CA THR A 265 -0.58 -27.97 2.90
C THR A 265 -1.57 -28.86 2.14
N TRP A 266 -2.27 -29.76 2.85
CA TRP A 266 -3.32 -30.57 2.21
C TRP A 266 -4.53 -29.76 1.73
N LYS A 267 -4.72 -28.53 2.23
CA LYS A 267 -5.79 -27.60 1.82
C LYS A 267 -5.32 -26.53 0.86
N THR A 268 -4.03 -26.23 0.82
CA THR A 268 -3.46 -25.11 0.05
C THR A 268 -2.29 -25.59 -0.79
N ARG A 269 -2.44 -25.51 -2.11
CA ARG A 269 -1.44 -25.89 -3.11
C ARG A 269 -0.82 -24.65 -3.74
N LEU A 270 0.34 -24.78 -4.40
CA LEU A 270 1.02 -23.68 -5.08
C LEU A 270 1.16 -23.96 -6.57
N ALA A 271 0.79 -22.99 -7.40
CA ALA A 271 0.95 -23.05 -8.85
C ALA A 271 1.75 -21.84 -9.35
N VAL A 272 2.53 -22.04 -10.42
CA VAL A 272 3.24 -20.94 -11.09
C VAL A 272 2.23 -20.02 -11.76
N ASP A 273 2.34 -18.72 -11.53
CA ASP A 273 1.53 -17.70 -12.18
C ASP A 273 2.03 -17.41 -13.59
N ALA A 274 1.71 -18.32 -14.51
CA ALA A 274 2.07 -18.22 -15.93
C ALA A 274 1.46 -16.99 -16.65
N LYS A 275 0.45 -16.33 -16.05
CA LYS A 275 -0.18 -15.14 -16.62
C LYS A 275 0.53 -13.84 -16.31
N SER A 276 1.37 -13.83 -15.27
CA SER A 276 2.04 -12.61 -14.86
C SER A 276 3.33 -12.41 -15.64
N ASP A 277 3.57 -11.20 -16.14
CA ASP A 277 4.87 -10.80 -16.71
C ASP A 277 5.97 -10.65 -15.64
N PHE A 278 5.71 -11.06 -14.40
CA PHE A 278 6.61 -10.87 -13.28
C PHE A 278 7.66 -11.98 -13.24
N SER A 279 8.93 -11.59 -13.31
CA SER A 279 10.05 -12.51 -13.15
C SER A 279 11.22 -11.83 -12.42
N LEU A 280 11.99 -12.61 -11.67
CA LEU A 280 13.18 -12.17 -10.93
C LEU A 280 14.42 -12.97 -11.35
N THR A 281 15.53 -12.28 -11.55
CA THR A 281 16.84 -12.87 -11.91
C THR A 281 17.76 -13.08 -10.70
N ASP A 282 17.27 -12.88 -9.48
CA ASP A 282 18.09 -12.52 -8.31
C ASP A 282 19.12 -13.59 -7.86
N ASP A 283 19.09 -14.84 -8.36
CA ASP A 283 20.05 -15.91 -7.97
C ASP A 283 20.17 -17.06 -9.00
N CYS A 284 19.78 -16.84 -10.26
CA CYS A 284 19.74 -17.91 -11.26
C CYS A 284 20.90 -17.81 -12.26
N LEU A 285 21.59 -18.92 -12.50
CA LEU A 285 22.65 -19.02 -13.50
C LEU A 285 22.07 -19.07 -14.93
N ASP A 286 22.88 -18.67 -15.92
CA ASP A 286 22.58 -18.78 -17.35
C ASP A 286 21.34 -18.01 -17.83
N GLY A 287 21.05 -16.85 -17.22
CA GLY A 287 19.93 -15.98 -17.62
C GLY A 287 18.54 -16.52 -17.28
N LYS A 288 18.47 -17.62 -16.52
CA LYS A 288 17.22 -18.18 -16.00
C LYS A 288 16.55 -17.22 -15.03
N LYS A 289 15.24 -17.38 -14.86
CA LYS A 289 14.42 -16.52 -14.01
C LYS A 289 13.55 -17.34 -13.07
N ARG A 290 13.12 -16.71 -11.98
CA ARG A 290 12.08 -17.22 -11.09
C ARG A 290 10.77 -16.51 -11.36
N TYR A 291 9.68 -17.25 -11.17
CA TYR A 291 8.32 -16.78 -11.37
C TYR A 291 7.53 -16.84 -10.06
N LYS A 292 6.42 -16.12 -9.99
CA LYS A 292 5.55 -16.14 -8.81
C LYS A 292 4.84 -17.48 -8.68
N CYS A 293 4.79 -17.98 -7.47
CA CYS A 293 3.93 -19.07 -7.07
C CYS A 293 2.75 -18.50 -6.28
N LEU A 294 1.54 -18.83 -6.71
CA LEU A 294 0.30 -18.41 -6.07
C LEU A 294 -0.42 -19.59 -5.42
N PRO A 295 -0.99 -19.39 -4.22
CA PRO A 295 -1.76 -20.40 -3.53
C PRO A 295 -3.16 -20.57 -4.14
N TYR A 296 -3.64 -21.81 -4.15
CA TYR A 296 -5.03 -22.16 -4.47
C TYR A 296 -5.54 -23.24 -3.51
N GLU A 297 -6.86 -23.30 -3.35
CA GLU A 297 -7.52 -24.32 -2.53
C GLU A 297 -7.46 -25.68 -3.21
N SER A 298 -6.96 -26.68 -2.48
CA SER A 298 -6.99 -28.07 -2.94
C SER A 298 -8.39 -28.66 -2.76
N SER A 299 -8.85 -29.35 -3.78
CA SER A 299 -10.03 -30.21 -3.75
C SER A 299 -9.70 -31.68 -3.48
N GLU A 300 -8.44 -32.00 -3.15
CA GLU A 300 -7.99 -33.38 -2.91
C GLU A 300 -8.65 -33.96 -1.65
N ILE A 301 -9.15 -35.19 -1.80
CA ILE A 301 -9.85 -35.92 -0.73
C ILE A 301 -8.93 -36.93 -0.04
N GLN A 302 -9.40 -37.50 1.07
CA GLN A 302 -8.72 -38.61 1.72
C GLN A 302 -8.80 -39.87 0.84
N CYS A 303 -7.69 -40.60 0.71
CA CYS A 303 -7.66 -41.86 -0.02
C CYS A 303 -8.59 -42.89 0.66
N MET A 304 -9.39 -43.59 -0.14
CA MET A 304 -10.26 -44.68 0.31
C MET A 304 -9.74 -46.00 -0.26
N ASP A 305 -9.77 -47.08 0.52
CA ASP A 305 -9.22 -48.40 0.14
C ASP A 305 -9.93 -49.02 -1.08
N ALA A 306 -11.16 -48.59 -1.37
CA ALA A 306 -11.98 -49.10 -2.45
C ALA A 306 -12.24 -48.03 -3.52
N ALA A 307 -11.21 -47.63 -4.29
CA ALA A 307 -11.43 -46.91 -5.54
C ALA A 307 -10.14 -46.84 -6.39
N PHE A 308 -9.78 -47.91 -7.08
CA PHE A 308 -8.91 -47.83 -8.26
C PHE A 308 -9.72 -47.68 -9.56
N ALA A 309 -10.97 -48.16 -9.57
CA ALA A 309 -11.78 -48.25 -10.79
C ALA A 309 -12.44 -46.94 -11.25
N THR A 310 -12.34 -45.85 -10.48
CA THR A 310 -13.18 -44.65 -10.67
C THR A 310 -12.43 -43.33 -10.68
N TYR A 311 -11.12 -43.30 -10.38
CA TYR A 311 -10.37 -42.05 -10.35
C TYR A 311 -9.76 -41.72 -11.72
N PRO A 312 -9.87 -40.46 -12.19
CA PRO A 312 -9.32 -40.04 -13.47
C PRO A 312 -7.79 -40.03 -13.45
N VAL A 313 -7.20 -40.02 -14.64
CA VAL A 313 -5.75 -39.84 -14.82
C VAL A 313 -5.30 -38.52 -14.19
N GLY A 314 -4.19 -38.56 -13.45
CA GLY A 314 -3.67 -37.39 -12.74
C GLY A 314 -4.35 -37.11 -11.39
N PHE A 315 -5.30 -37.94 -10.96
CA PHE A 315 -5.90 -37.82 -9.63
C PHE A 315 -4.88 -38.06 -8.51
N SER A 316 -5.02 -37.29 -7.44
CA SER A 316 -4.23 -37.41 -6.23
C SER A 316 -5.09 -37.30 -4.98
N CYS A 317 -4.71 -38.04 -3.94
CA CYS A 317 -5.39 -38.07 -2.65
C CYS A 317 -4.39 -38.09 -1.50
N PHE A 318 -4.85 -37.83 -0.27
CA PHE A 318 -4.02 -37.90 0.93
C PHE A 318 -4.42 -39.05 1.86
N THR A 319 -3.45 -39.72 2.45
CA THR A 319 -3.70 -40.74 3.49
C THR A 319 -4.23 -40.11 4.78
N SER A 320 -4.74 -40.94 5.70
CA SER A 320 -5.00 -40.56 7.09
C SER A 320 -3.71 -40.13 7.81
N CYS A 321 -3.85 -39.34 8.89
CA CYS A 321 -2.72 -38.93 9.73
C CYS A 321 -1.94 -40.18 10.23
N GLY A 322 -0.66 -40.29 9.88
CA GLY A 322 0.23 -41.38 10.33
C GLY A 322 0.36 -42.57 9.39
N GLU A 323 -0.41 -42.61 8.31
CA GLU A 323 -0.27 -43.65 7.29
C GLU A 323 0.79 -43.24 6.26
N LEU A 324 1.93 -43.95 6.28
CA LEU A 324 3.10 -43.64 5.45
C LEU A 324 3.12 -44.34 4.09
N LYS A 325 2.17 -45.24 3.83
CA LYS A 325 2.04 -46.01 2.59
C LYS A 325 0.71 -45.69 1.91
N CYS A 326 0.74 -45.65 0.58
CA CYS A 326 -0.49 -45.56 -0.19
C CYS A 326 -1.29 -46.85 -0.09
N PRO A 327 -2.63 -46.79 -0.22
CA PRO A 327 -3.49 -47.97 -0.05
C PRO A 327 -3.27 -49.10 -1.07
N SER A 328 -2.71 -48.78 -2.25
CA SER A 328 -2.40 -49.75 -3.31
C SER A 328 -0.98 -49.54 -3.86
N ASP A 329 -0.41 -50.59 -4.43
CA ASP A 329 0.85 -50.56 -5.18
C ASP A 329 0.71 -49.87 -6.56
N ASP A 330 -0.51 -49.58 -6.99
CA ASP A 330 -0.79 -48.84 -8.23
C ASP A 330 -0.52 -47.33 -8.13
N PHE A 331 -0.29 -46.83 -6.93
CA PHE A 331 0.15 -45.47 -6.70
C PHE A 331 1.66 -45.36 -6.90
N MET A 332 2.09 -44.20 -7.40
CA MET A 332 3.50 -43.87 -7.46
C MET A 332 4.13 -43.97 -6.05
N LYS A 333 5.35 -44.52 -5.98
CA LYS A 333 6.11 -44.54 -4.73
C LYS A 333 6.29 -43.11 -4.19
N PRO A 334 5.76 -42.79 -2.99
CA PRO A 334 5.81 -41.44 -2.46
C PRO A 334 7.24 -40.98 -2.15
N SER A 335 7.58 -39.75 -2.51
CA SER A 335 8.85 -39.12 -2.13
C SER A 335 8.71 -38.33 -0.83
N VAL A 336 9.71 -38.43 0.07
CA VAL A 336 9.70 -37.72 1.36
C VAL A 336 9.66 -36.19 1.18
N SER A 337 10.28 -35.67 0.12
CA SER A 337 10.35 -34.23 -0.15
C SER A 337 9.03 -33.65 -0.68
N ASP A 338 8.31 -34.41 -1.51
CA ASP A 338 7.21 -33.86 -2.31
C ASP A 338 5.85 -34.36 -1.86
N ASP A 339 5.77 -35.57 -1.33
CA ASP A 339 4.50 -36.24 -1.04
C ASP A 339 4.17 -36.28 0.46
N PHE A 340 5.15 -36.11 1.36
CA PHE A 340 4.91 -36.10 2.81
C PHE A 340 4.58 -34.68 3.28
N LYS A 341 3.39 -34.47 3.87
CA LYS A 341 2.92 -33.16 4.34
C LYS A 341 2.64 -33.16 5.83
N LEU A 342 3.26 -32.20 6.53
CA LEU A 342 2.95 -31.87 7.92
C LEU A 342 1.67 -31.03 7.91
N ALA A 343 0.54 -31.63 8.30
CA ALA A 343 -0.78 -31.13 7.92
C ALA A 343 -1.81 -31.46 9.01
N ASP A 344 -2.28 -30.48 9.80
CA ASP A 344 -3.36 -30.57 10.81
C ASP A 344 -3.30 -31.71 11.86
N CYS A 345 -2.37 -32.64 11.72
CA CYS A 345 -2.14 -33.76 12.61
C CYS A 345 -1.20 -33.26 13.72
N LYS A 346 -1.62 -33.37 14.99
CA LYS A 346 -0.88 -32.82 16.14
C LYS A 346 0.61 -33.21 16.21
N SER A 347 1.01 -34.36 15.64
CA SER A 347 2.40 -34.84 15.63
C SER A 347 2.70 -35.86 14.51
N SER A 348 2.02 -35.79 13.35
CA SER A 348 2.13 -36.82 12.30
C SER A 348 2.02 -36.25 10.88
N TYR A 349 2.29 -37.06 9.87
CA TYR A 349 2.27 -36.70 8.45
C TYR A 349 1.08 -37.34 7.72
N ARG A 350 0.67 -36.71 6.62
CA ARG A 350 -0.14 -37.35 5.57
C ARG A 350 0.72 -37.54 4.33
N VAL A 351 0.49 -38.62 3.60
CA VAL A 351 1.19 -38.93 2.36
C VAL A 351 0.27 -38.68 1.18
N ARG A 352 0.76 -37.94 0.18
CA ARG A 352 0.10 -37.73 -1.10
C ARG A 352 0.33 -38.96 -1.98
N CYS A 353 -0.76 -39.54 -2.45
CA CYS A 353 -0.75 -40.69 -3.34
C CYS A 353 -1.18 -40.22 -4.74
N ARG A 354 -0.30 -40.41 -5.73
CA ARG A 354 -0.53 -40.02 -7.13
C ARG A 354 -0.66 -41.26 -7.99
N ILE A 355 -1.67 -41.30 -8.84
CA ILE A 355 -1.87 -42.42 -9.78
C ILE A 355 -0.89 -42.28 -10.95
N HIS A 356 -0.37 -43.41 -11.45
CA HIS A 356 0.48 -43.41 -12.64
C HIS A 356 -0.23 -42.80 -13.86
N PRO A 357 0.44 -41.95 -14.65
CA PRO A 357 -0.16 -41.29 -15.81
C PRO A 357 -0.58 -42.26 -16.93
N ASN A 358 -0.12 -43.51 -16.91
CA ASN A 358 -0.44 -44.53 -17.92
C ASN A 358 -1.64 -45.41 -17.54
N ASN A 359 -2.49 -44.96 -16.62
CA ASN A 359 -3.62 -45.76 -16.13
C ASN A 359 -4.88 -45.50 -16.98
N GLU A 360 -5.23 -46.39 -17.90
CA GLU A 360 -6.34 -46.22 -18.86
C GLU A 360 -7.74 -46.50 -18.26
N ASN A 361 -8.02 -46.04 -17.03
CA ASN A 361 -9.38 -46.15 -16.47
C ASN A 361 -10.22 -44.93 -16.85
N GLN A 362 -10.78 -44.95 -18.07
CA GLN A 362 -11.74 -43.94 -18.56
C GLN A 362 -13.19 -44.35 -18.30
N GLN A 363 -13.68 -44.45 -17.05
CA GLN A 363 -15.14 -44.53 -16.84
C GLN A 363 -15.63 -43.81 -15.57
N ILE A 364 -16.34 -42.70 -15.81
CA ILE A 364 -17.53 -42.15 -15.12
C ILE A 364 -17.40 -40.71 -14.57
N ASN A 365 -18.40 -39.91 -14.98
CA ASN A 365 -18.74 -38.54 -14.59
C ASN A 365 -18.63 -38.27 -13.08
N VAL A 366 -17.62 -37.49 -12.69
CA VAL A 366 -17.58 -36.69 -11.47
C VAL A 366 -17.53 -35.23 -11.93
N PRO A 367 -18.16 -34.25 -11.23
CA PRO A 367 -18.16 -32.86 -11.68
C PRO A 367 -16.72 -32.40 -11.90
N ASP A 368 -16.47 -31.88 -13.09
CA ASP A 368 -15.17 -31.53 -13.65
C ASP A 368 -14.24 -30.86 -12.62
N LEU A 369 -13.25 -31.63 -12.15
CA LEU A 369 -12.17 -31.18 -11.27
C LEU A 369 -10.80 -31.21 -11.98
N THR A 370 -10.80 -31.44 -13.29
CA THR A 370 -9.64 -31.29 -14.16
C THR A 370 -9.68 -29.94 -14.88
N MET A 371 -9.31 -28.90 -14.15
CA MET A 371 -8.89 -27.63 -14.75
C MET A 371 -7.63 -27.10 -14.06
N GLU A 372 -6.57 -27.91 -14.00
CA GLU A 372 -5.22 -27.37 -14.07
C GLU A 372 -4.86 -27.25 -15.56
N LEU A 373 -4.64 -26.02 -16.04
CA LEU A 373 -4.40 -25.58 -17.43
C LEU A 373 -5.61 -25.02 -18.21
N GLN A 374 -6.34 -24.03 -17.67
CA GLN A 374 -6.90 -22.96 -18.52
C GLN A 374 -7.31 -21.72 -17.69
N LEU A 375 -6.34 -21.17 -16.98
CA LEU A 375 -6.42 -19.75 -16.67
C LEU A 375 -6.06 -19.02 -17.98
N GLY A 376 -7.08 -18.62 -18.74
CA GLY A 376 -6.88 -17.97 -20.04
C GLY A 376 -8.18 -17.76 -20.82
N GLY A 377 -9.15 -17.04 -20.25
CA GLY A 377 -10.29 -16.57 -21.04
C GLY A 377 -11.57 -16.38 -20.24
N ARG A 378 -11.75 -15.19 -19.65
CA ARG A 378 -13.07 -14.58 -19.51
C ARG A 378 -12.92 -13.06 -19.67
N SER A 379 -13.15 -12.62 -20.90
CA SER A 379 -13.42 -11.24 -21.26
C SER A 379 -14.77 -10.82 -20.67
N TYR A 380 -14.77 -9.82 -19.80
CA TYR A 380 -15.98 -9.12 -19.39
C TYR A 380 -16.43 -8.20 -20.54
N LEU A 381 -17.31 -8.70 -21.40
CA LEU A 381 -18.12 -7.86 -22.27
C LEU A 381 -19.33 -7.36 -21.47
N GLY A 382 -19.22 -6.11 -20.98
CA GLY A 382 -20.36 -5.37 -20.47
C GLY A 382 -21.36 -5.10 -21.61
N LYS A 383 -22.58 -5.62 -21.49
CA LYS A 383 -23.71 -5.20 -22.33
C LYS A 383 -24.45 -4.06 -21.65
N ALA A 384 -24.42 -2.93 -22.32
CA ALA A 384 -25.20 -1.74 -22.06
C ALA A 384 -26.70 -1.98 -22.26
N LEU A 385 -27.50 -1.22 -21.50
CA LEU A 385 -28.93 -1.01 -21.66
C LEU A 385 -29.31 -0.53 -23.08
N ARG A 386 -30.46 -1.00 -23.58
CA ARG A 386 -31.51 -0.18 -24.23
C ARG A 386 -32.85 -0.94 -24.29
N PRO A 387 -34.00 -0.24 -24.21
CA PRO A 387 -35.34 -0.84 -24.27
C PRO A 387 -35.84 -0.96 -25.71
N ALA A 388 -36.71 -1.93 -25.98
CA ALA A 388 -37.47 -2.04 -27.23
C ALA A 388 -38.97 -1.97 -26.93
N ALA A 389 -39.63 -1.08 -27.63
CA ALA A 389 -41.08 -0.93 -27.72
C ALA A 389 -41.70 -1.97 -28.67
N SER A 390 -43.03 -2.00 -28.63
CA SER A 390 -44.00 -2.54 -29.59
C SER A 390 -44.04 -4.06 -29.77
N GLN A 391 -45.06 -4.70 -29.19
CA GLN A 391 -46.28 -5.07 -29.92
C GLN A 391 -47.51 -4.65 -29.11
#